data_AF-A0A4S2GEW8-F1
#
_entry.id   AF-A0A4S2GEW8-F1
#
_cell.length_a   1.000
_cell.length_b   1.000
_cell.length_c   1.000
_cell.angle_alpha   90.00
_cell.angle_beta   90.00
_cell.angle_gamma   90.00
#
_symmetry.space_group_name_H-M   'P 1'
#
loop_
_entity.id
_entity.type
_entity.pdbx_description
1 polymer ?
#
loop_
_entity_poly.entity_id
_entity_poly.type
_entity_poly.pdbx_seq_one_letter_code
_entity_poly.pdbx_strand_id
1 'polypeptide(L)'
;MSFSEMGITGRSTTKDGQRFFDIRKVRAMEILNVPITVLDFEPDVKTRNGGGRYAVKIVFENQEAKFITNSFTLKSQLDQAKTMNALPIQTKLKKRDIGDGITDYIFE
;
A
#
# COMPACT_ATOMS: atom_id res chain seq x y z
N MET A 1 0.52 34.26 -0.93
CA MET A 1 1.72 33.69 -0.26
C MET A 1 1.25 32.72 0.81
N SER A 2 1.17 31.46 0.43
CA SER A 2 0.85 30.32 1.29
C SER A 2 2.11 29.53 1.63
N PHE A 3 2.06 28.69 2.66
CA PHE A 3 3.18 27.79 3.01
C PHE A 3 3.60 26.89 1.85
N SER A 4 2.64 26.43 1.04
CA SER A 4 2.90 25.61 -0.15
C SER A 4 3.71 26.36 -1.20
N GLU A 5 3.41 27.65 -1.44
CA GLU A 5 4.16 28.50 -2.39
C GLU A 5 5.59 28.79 -1.92
N MET A 6 5.86 28.65 -0.62
CA MET A 6 7.18 28.83 -0.01
C MET A 6 7.96 27.51 0.14
N GLY A 7 7.43 26.39 -0.36
CA GLY A 7 8.05 25.07 -0.22
C GLY A 7 8.04 24.52 1.22
N ILE A 8 7.26 25.12 2.12
CA ILE A 8 7.14 24.68 3.50
C ILE A 8 6.14 23.52 3.54
N THR A 9 6.66 22.31 3.64
CA THR A 9 5.84 21.09 3.74
C THR A 9 5.77 20.58 5.19
N GLY A 10 4.69 19.89 5.52
CA GLY A 10 4.59 19.15 6.78
C GLY A 10 5.62 18.02 6.87
N ARG A 11 5.65 17.34 8.02
CA ARG A 11 6.50 16.18 8.25
C ARG A 11 6.25 15.08 7.22
N SER A 12 7.30 14.37 6.80
CA SER A 12 7.22 13.17 5.95
C SER A 12 7.35 11.86 6.75
N THR A 13 7.57 11.98 8.05
CA THR A 13 7.74 10.84 8.97
C THR A 13 6.84 10.93 10.21
N THR A 14 6.51 9.75 10.69
CA THR A 14 6.36 9.28 12.07
C THR A 14 6.81 10.24 13.18
N LYS A 15 6.15 10.29 14.34
CA LYS A 15 6.82 10.85 15.54
C LYS A 15 7.98 9.90 15.92
N ASP A 16 7.80 8.63 15.60
CA ASP A 16 8.74 7.54 15.78
C ASP A 16 9.66 7.34 14.56
N GLY A 17 9.73 8.31 13.63
CA GLY A 17 10.60 8.25 12.44
C GLY A 17 10.12 7.36 11.28
N GLN A 18 9.06 6.56 11.45
CA GLN A 18 8.50 5.70 10.39
C GLN A 18 7.99 6.52 9.19
N ARG A 19 8.28 6.09 7.96
CA ARG A 19 7.77 6.78 6.77
C ARG A 19 6.27 6.61 6.65
N PHE A 20 5.59 7.61 6.08
CA PHE A 20 4.20 7.47 5.70
C PHE A 20 3.94 8.13 4.36
N PHE A 21 3.00 7.57 3.61
CA PHE A 21 2.59 8.17 2.35
C PHE A 21 1.46 9.17 2.61
N ASP A 22 1.68 10.46 2.44
CA ASP A 22 0.63 11.49 2.60
C ASP A 22 -0.26 11.60 1.36
N ILE A 23 -0.93 10.49 1.02
CA ILE A 23 -1.78 10.35 -0.17
C ILE A 23 -3.12 9.70 0.20
N ARG A 24 -4.11 9.84 -0.69
CA ARG A 24 -5.46 9.29 -0.51
C ARG A 24 -5.40 7.79 -0.20
N LYS A 25 -6.14 7.37 0.84
CA LYS A 25 -6.33 5.95 1.15
C LYS A 25 -7.53 5.40 0.37
N VAL A 26 -7.32 4.31 -0.38
CA VAL A 26 -8.38 3.53 -1.05
C VAL A 26 -8.61 2.21 -0.31
N ARG A 27 -9.83 1.66 -0.38
CA ARG A 27 -10.11 0.31 0.15
C ARG A 27 -9.61 -0.74 -0.82
N ALA A 28 -9.14 -1.88 -0.30
CA ALA A 28 -8.76 -3.02 -1.13
C ALA A 28 -9.89 -3.44 -2.11
N MET A 29 -11.16 -3.34 -1.68
CA MET A 29 -12.30 -3.64 -2.54
C MET A 29 -12.50 -2.69 -3.72
N GLU A 30 -12.06 -1.43 -3.62
CA GLU A 30 -12.14 -0.45 -4.72
C GLU A 30 -11.14 -0.79 -5.84
N ILE A 31 -10.04 -1.45 -5.49
CA ILE A 31 -8.95 -1.80 -6.41
C ILE A 31 -8.93 -3.29 -6.79
N LEU A 32 -10.03 -4.01 -6.53
CA LEU A 32 -10.16 -5.40 -6.92
C LEU A 32 -10.38 -5.56 -8.41
N ASN A 33 -9.68 -6.53 -9.00
CA ASN A 33 -9.80 -6.93 -10.40
C ASN A 33 -9.51 -5.81 -11.42
N VAL A 34 -8.92 -4.70 -10.98
CA VAL A 34 -8.54 -3.55 -11.82
C VAL A 34 -7.01 -3.45 -11.90
N PRO A 35 -6.46 -3.00 -13.04
CA PRO A 35 -5.03 -2.73 -13.16
C PRO A 35 -4.57 -1.67 -12.15
N ILE A 36 -3.50 -1.98 -11.43
CA ILE A 36 -2.79 -1.06 -10.55
C ILE A 36 -1.29 -1.19 -10.81
N THR A 37 -0.53 -0.16 -10.43
CA THR A 37 0.93 -0.25 -10.38
C THR A 37 1.37 -0.10 -8.94
N VAL A 38 2.02 -1.11 -8.37
CA VAL A 38 2.62 -1.00 -7.03
C VAL A 38 3.94 -0.25 -7.18
N LEU A 39 4.05 0.89 -6.51
CA LEU A 39 5.22 1.78 -6.59
C LEU A 39 6.22 1.50 -5.47
N ASP A 40 5.73 1.44 -4.24
CA ASP A 40 6.54 1.26 -3.03
C ASP A 40 5.63 0.76 -1.90
N PHE A 41 6.21 0.32 -0.79
CA PHE A 41 5.47 0.01 0.42
C PHE A 41 6.31 0.26 1.67
N GLU A 42 5.62 0.59 2.76
CA GLU A 42 6.22 0.70 4.07
C GLU A 42 5.70 -0.44 4.97
N PRO A 43 6.61 -1.29 5.49
CA PRO A 43 6.24 -2.36 6.42
C PRO A 43 6.00 -1.83 7.84
N ASP A 44 5.40 -2.69 8.68
CA ASP A 44 5.20 -2.49 10.12
C ASP A 44 4.56 -1.15 10.53
N VAL A 45 3.67 -0.64 9.69
CA VAL A 45 2.94 0.60 9.94
C VAL A 45 1.98 0.41 11.11
N LYS A 46 2.10 1.29 12.10
CA LYS A 46 1.14 1.39 13.19
C LYS A 46 -0.10 2.14 12.72
N THR A 47 -1.25 1.48 12.84
CA THR A 47 -2.56 2.09 12.59
C THR A 47 -3.38 2.11 13.87
N ARG A 48 -4.48 2.86 13.88
CA ARG A 48 -5.44 2.86 15.00
C ARG A 48 -5.93 1.45 15.36
N ASN A 49 -5.92 0.52 14.40
CA ASN A 49 -6.42 -0.83 14.57
C ASN A 49 -5.30 -1.84 14.93
N GLY A 50 -4.10 -1.36 15.28
CA GLY A 50 -2.91 -2.18 15.61
C GLY A 50 -1.72 -1.97 14.67
N GLY A 51 -0.58 -2.58 15.03
CA GLY A 51 0.69 -2.55 14.28
C GLY A 51 0.84 -3.69 13.25
N GLY A 52 2.03 -3.78 12.66
CA GLY A 52 2.43 -4.89 11.77
C GLY A 52 1.75 -4.88 10.39
N ARG A 53 1.10 -3.79 10.00
CA ARG A 53 0.40 -3.67 8.71
C ARG A 53 1.30 -3.04 7.67
N TYR A 54 1.07 -3.36 6.40
CA TYR A 54 1.84 -2.75 5.31
C TYR A 54 0.99 -1.64 4.70
N ALA A 55 1.61 -0.47 4.50
CA ALA A 55 1.05 0.57 3.67
C ALA A 55 1.63 0.43 2.27
N VAL A 56 0.78 0.20 1.27
CA VAL A 56 1.21 -0.03 -0.11
C VAL A 56 0.86 1.19 -0.94
N LYS A 57 1.86 1.83 -1.55
CA LYS A 57 1.70 2.94 -2.48
C LYS A 57 1.47 2.39 -3.89
N ILE A 58 0.40 2.85 -4.52
CA ILE A 58 -0.02 2.39 -5.85
C ILE A 58 -0.37 3.56 -6.76
N VAL A 59 -0.32 3.33 -8.07
CA VAL A 59 -1.06 4.12 -9.06
C VAL A 59 -2.37 3.40 -9.36
N PHE A 60 -3.48 4.12 -9.20
CA PHE A 60 -4.83 3.67 -9.50
C PHE A 60 -5.59 4.83 -10.16
N GLU A 61 -6.24 4.59 -11.30
CA GLU A 61 -6.94 5.64 -12.07
C GLU A 61 -6.05 6.86 -12.39
N ASN A 62 -4.78 6.63 -12.74
CA ASN A 62 -3.76 7.67 -12.98
C ASN A 62 -3.47 8.59 -11.78
N GLN A 63 -3.88 8.19 -10.57
CA GLN A 63 -3.61 8.91 -9.33
C GLN A 63 -2.81 8.06 -8.36
N GLU A 64 -1.92 8.69 -7.60
CA GLU A 64 -1.25 8.01 -6.49
C GLU A 64 -2.24 7.79 -5.34
N ALA A 65 -2.34 6.55 -4.89
CA ALA A 65 -3.15 6.16 -3.76
C ALA A 65 -2.36 5.21 -2.86
N LYS A 66 -2.88 4.99 -1.65
CA LYS A 66 -2.39 3.93 -0.77
C LYS A 66 -3.51 3.03 -0.30
N PHE A 67 -3.22 1.77 -0.06
CA PHE A 67 -4.09 0.92 0.74
C PHE A 67 -3.29 0.27 1.87
N ILE A 68 -4.01 -0.17 2.90
CA ILE A 68 -3.40 -0.85 4.06
C ILE A 68 -3.80 -2.31 3.99
N THR A 69 -2.81 -3.21 4.09
CA THR A 69 -3.05 -4.65 4.15
C THR A 69 -2.46 -5.27 5.40
N ASN A 70 -3.15 -6.29 5.91
CA ASN A 70 -2.62 -7.21 6.91
C ASN A 70 -2.57 -8.67 6.41
N SER A 71 -2.84 -8.91 5.12
CA SER A 71 -2.76 -10.26 4.54
C SER A 71 -1.30 -10.73 4.52
N PHE A 72 -1.05 -11.93 5.04
CA PHE A 72 0.27 -12.55 5.01
C PHE A 72 0.71 -12.84 3.57
N THR A 73 -0.20 -13.27 2.69
CA THR A 73 0.08 -13.51 1.27
C THR A 73 0.58 -12.24 0.59
N LEU A 74 -0.15 -11.12 0.74
CA LEU A 74 0.26 -9.86 0.12
C LEU A 74 1.59 -9.34 0.66
N LYS A 75 1.84 -9.44 1.97
CA LYS A 75 3.12 -9.05 2.57
C LYS A 75 4.28 -9.84 1.97
N SER A 76 4.12 -11.18 1.91
CA SER A 76 5.14 -12.05 1.33
C SER A 76 5.45 -11.72 -0.13
N GLN A 77 4.42 -11.43 -0.94
CA GLN A 77 4.62 -11.02 -2.34
C GLN A 77 5.36 -9.68 -2.46
N LEU A 78 5.04 -8.71 -1.60
CA LEU A 78 5.70 -7.40 -1.59
C LEU A 78 7.17 -7.52 -1.17
N ASP A 79 7.46 -8.31 -0.14
CA ASP A 79 8.83 -8.56 0.33
C ASP A 79 9.66 -9.22 -0.77
N GLN A 80 9.12 -10.25 -1.43
CA GLN A 80 9.77 -10.91 -2.58
C GLN A 80 10.01 -9.92 -3.73
N ALA A 81 9.02 -9.10 -4.08
CA ALA A 81 9.17 -8.08 -5.12
C ALA A 81 10.27 -7.05 -4.78
N LYS A 82 10.39 -6.67 -3.51
CA LYS A 82 11.47 -5.79 -3.03
C LYS A 82 12.84 -6.46 -3.10
N THR A 83 12.95 -7.71 -2.66
CA THR A 83 14.20 -8.49 -2.74
C THR A 83 14.67 -8.67 -4.18
N MET A 84 13.74 -8.82 -5.12
CA MET A 84 14.02 -8.93 -6.55
C MET A 84 14.21 -7.57 -7.25
N ASN A 85 14.07 -6.46 -6.53
CA ASN A 85 14.09 -5.09 -7.10
C ASN A 85 13.10 -4.93 -8.27
N ALA A 86 11.92 -5.55 -8.15
CA ALA A 86 10.89 -5.59 -9.19
C ALA A 86 9.94 -4.38 -9.15
N LEU A 87 10.06 -3.50 -8.16
CA LEU A 87 9.22 -2.30 -8.04
C LEU A 87 9.78 -1.14 -8.88
N PRO A 88 8.94 -0.38 -9.60
CA PRO A 88 7.48 -0.49 -9.66
C PRO A 88 7.00 -1.66 -10.56
N ILE A 89 5.91 -2.33 -10.17
CA ILE A 89 5.33 -3.47 -10.91
C ILE A 89 3.83 -3.27 -11.20
N GLN A 90 3.42 -3.54 -12.44
CA GLN A 90 2.02 -3.55 -12.83
C GLN A 90 1.38 -4.91 -12.48
N THR A 91 0.25 -4.90 -11.79
CA THR A 91 -0.45 -6.09 -11.31
C THR A 91 -1.93 -5.79 -11.09
N LYS A 92 -2.71 -6.79 -10.65
CA LYS A 92 -4.09 -6.67 -10.21
C LYS A 92 -4.24 -7.32 -8.85
N LEU A 93 -5.04 -6.70 -7.99
CA LEU A 93 -5.44 -7.34 -6.74
C LEU A 93 -6.62 -8.27 -7.01
N LYS A 94 -6.51 -9.55 -6.68
CA LYS A 94 -7.62 -10.50 -6.74
C LYS A 94 -8.00 -11.04 -5.37
N LYS A 95 -9.28 -11.37 -5.22
CA LYS A 95 -9.75 -12.20 -4.11
C LYS A 95 -9.47 -13.66 -4.44
N ARG A 96 -8.91 -14.39 -3.50
CA ARG A 96 -8.69 -15.83 -3.57
C ARG A 96 -9.47 -16.51 -2.46
N ASP A 97 -10.32 -17.46 -2.83
CA ASP A 97 -10.94 -18.37 -1.86
C ASP A 97 -9.91 -19.40 -1.41
N ILE A 98 -9.70 -19.53 -0.10
CA ILE A 98 -8.78 -20.51 0.51
C ILE A 98 -9.55 -21.75 0.98
N GLY A 99 -10.89 -21.76 0.88
CA GLY A 99 -11.76 -22.78 1.43
C GLY A 99 -12.34 -22.38 2.78
N ASP A 100 -13.35 -23.13 3.24
CA ASP A 100 -14.04 -22.93 4.52
C ASP A 100 -14.61 -21.51 4.74
N GLY A 101 -14.95 -20.81 3.64
CA GLY A 101 -15.47 -19.44 3.68
C GLY A 101 -14.41 -18.37 3.97
N ILE A 102 -13.13 -18.73 3.98
CA ILE A 102 -12.02 -17.81 4.22
C ILE A 102 -11.51 -17.27 2.89
N THR A 103 -11.64 -15.96 2.70
CA THR A 103 -11.08 -15.26 1.55
C THR A 103 -9.80 -14.52 1.90
N ASP A 104 -8.80 -14.61 1.04
CA ASP A 104 -7.59 -13.81 1.08
C ASP A 104 -7.43 -12.99 -0.21
N TYR A 105 -6.35 -12.23 -0.29
CA TYR A 105 -6.00 -11.42 -1.45
C TYR A 105 -4.63 -11.82 -2.00
N ILE A 106 -4.48 -11.72 -3.32
CA ILE A 106 -3.22 -11.99 -4.02
C ILE A 106 -2.99 -10.95 -5.11
N PHE A 107 -1.72 -10.59 -5.35
CA PHE A 107 -1.31 -9.88 -6.56
C PHE A 107 -1.12 -10.88 -7.70
N GLU A 108 -1.79 -10.65 -8.83
CA GLU A 108 -1.73 -11.45 -10.06
C GLU A 108 -1.51 -10.57 -11.29
#